data_AF-A0AAD1V4H6-F1
#
_entry.id   AF-A0AAD1V4H6-F1
#
_cell.length_a   1.000
_cell.length_b   1.000
_cell.length_c   1.000
_cell.angle_alpha   90.00
_cell.angle_beta   90.00
_cell.angle_gamma   90.00
#
_symmetry.space_group_name_H-M   'P 1'
#
loop_
_entity.id
_entity.type
_entity.pdbx_description
1 polymer ?
#
loop_
_entity_poly.entity_id
_entity_poly.type
_entity_poly.pdbx_seq_one_letter_code
_entity_poly.pdbx_strand_id
1 'polypeptide(L)' 'MIILDTHIWIWWVDDHPKLSPQNRDIIQAHQTSGIGISIISCWEIAKLVEKNRLTFECSIEE' A
#
# COMPACT_ATOMS: atom_id res chain seq x y z
N MET A 1 -14.30 6.56 5.14
CA MET A 1 -13.06 6.93 4.43
C MET A 1 -11.90 6.87 5.41
N ILE A 2 -10.86 6.12 5.05
CA ILE A 2 -9.62 5.96 5.82
C ILE A 2 -8.43 6.40 4.97
N ILE A 3 -7.31 6.74 5.60
CA ILE A 3 -6.04 7.00 4.91
C ILE A 3 -5.07 5.90 5.32
N LEU A 4 -4.40 5.28 4.36
CA LEU A 4 -3.41 4.24 4.64
C LEU A 4 -2.02 4.85 4.81
N ASP A 5 -1.26 4.28 5.74
CA ASP A 5 0.19 4.44 5.77
C ASP A 5 0.82 3.66 4.61
N THR A 6 2.01 4.10 4.17
CA THR A 6 2.78 3.48 3.09
C THR A 6 3.00 1.99 3.29
N HIS A 7 3.35 1.55 4.50
CA HIS A 7 3.61 0.12 4.74
C HIS A 7 2.33 -0.73 4.71
N ILE A 8 1.20 -0.19 5.20
CA ILE A 8 -0.11 -0.86 5.15
C ILE A 8 -0.55 -0.99 3.69
N TRP A 9 -0.38 0.06 2.90
CA TRP A 9 -0.70 0.03 1.47
C TRP A 9 0.12 -1.03 0.73
N ILE A 10 1.45 -1.06 0.93
CA ILE A 10 2.33 -2.06 0.32
C ILE A 10 1.88 -3.48 0.71
N TRP A 11 1.68 -3.74 2.00
CA TRP A 11 1.27 -5.08 2.46
C TRP A 11 -0.12 -5.47 1.98
N TRP A 12 -1.01 -4.50 1.79
CA TRP A 12 -2.36 -4.78 1.29
C TRP A 12 -2.34 -5.18 -0.18
N VAL A 13 -1.53 -4.52 -1.01
CA VAL A 13 -1.37 -4.88 -2.43
C VAL A 13 -0.66 -6.23 -2.60
N ASP A 14 0.34 -6.51 -1.76
CA ASP A 14 1.17 -7.72 -1.80
C ASP A 14 0.54 -8.94 -1.08
N ASP A 15 -0.69 -8.78 -0.57
CA ASP A 15 -1.35 -9.76 0.32
C ASP A 15 -0.45 -10.26 1.48
N HIS A 16 0.44 -9.40 1.96
CA HIS A 16 1.55 -9.79 2.83
C HIS A 16 1.04 -10.28 4.20
N PRO A 17 1.61 -11.36 4.80
CA PRO A 17 1.16 -11.93 6.08
C PRO A 17 1.34 -10.99 7.30
N LYS A 18 2.07 -9.88 7.13
CA LYS A 18 2.22 -8.84 8.16
C LYS A 18 0.99 -7.95 8.29
N LEU A 19 0.10 -7.94 7.29
CA LEU A 19 -1.16 -7.23 7.38
C LEU A 19 -2.13 -8.04 8.24
N SER A 20 -2.40 -7.56 9.44
CA SER A 20 -3.28 -8.23 10.40
C SER A 20 -4.70 -8.42 9.82
N PRO A 21 -5.42 -9.48 10.23
CA PRO A 21 -6.81 -9.69 9.80
C PRO A 21 -7.71 -8.48 10.13
N GLN A 22 -7.53 -7.88 11.31
CA GLN A 22 -8.26 -6.68 11.72
C GLN A 22 -8.07 -5.51 10.76
N ASN A 23 -6.83 -5.27 10.31
CA ASN A 23 -6.56 -4.19 9.36
C ASN A 23 -7.18 -4.49 7.99
N ARG A 24 -7.20 -5.77 7.56
CA ARG A 24 -7.86 -6.19 6.32
C ARG A 24 -9.37 -5.94 6.38
N ASP A 25 -10.00 -6.30 7.50
CA ASP A 25 -11.43 -6.09 7.70
C ASP A 25 -11.79 -4.59 7.66
N ILE A 26 -10.96 -3.74 8.30
CA ILE A 26 -11.12 -2.29 8.26
C ILE A 26 -11.00 -1.75 6.82
N ILE A 27 -9.97 -2.18 6.08
CA ILE A 27 -9.78 -1.77 4.70
C ILE A 27 -10.98 -2.19 3.85
N GLN A 28 -11.42 -3.45 3.97
CA GLN A 28 -12.56 -4.00 3.23
C GLN A 28 -13.87 -3.25 3.54
N ALA A 29 -14.13 -2.95 4.82
CA ALA A 29 -15.31 -2.18 5.24
C ALA A 29 -15.33 -0.76 4.66
N HIS A 30 -14.17 -0.18 4.36
CA HIS A 30 -14.04 1.19 3.85
C HIS A 30 -13.85 1.29 2.33
N GLN A 31 -13.73 0.18 1.60
CA GLN A 31 -13.56 0.19 0.13
C GLN A 31 -14.65 0.97 -0.59
N THR A 32 -15.91 0.82 -0.19
CA THR A 32 -17.06 1.53 -0.79
C THR A 32 -17.09 3.01 -0.44
N SER A 33 -16.56 3.38 0.73
CA SER A 33 -16.51 4.75 1.23
C SER A 33 -15.28 5.53 0.75
N GLY A 34 -14.37 4.87 0.03
CA GLY A 34 -13.10 5.43 -0.42
C GLY A 34 -11.94 5.16 0.55
N ILE A 35 -10.78 4.88 -0.05
CA ILE A 35 -9.49 4.70 0.61
C ILE A 35 -8.57 5.81 0.08
N GLY A 36 -8.06 6.64 0.99
CA GLY A 36 -7.11 7.70 0.68
C GLY A 36 -5.66 7.22 0.74
N ILE A 37 -4.85 7.68 -0.19
CA ILE A 37 -3.39 7.53 -0.18
C ILE A 37 -2.77 8.93 -0.15
N SER A 38 -1.80 9.14 0.73
CA SER A 38 -1.06 10.40 0.75
C SER A 38 -0.10 10.47 -0.43
N ILE A 39 0.03 11.65 -1.05
CA ILE A 39 1.00 11.87 -2.13
C ILE A 39 2.46 11.58 -1.69
N ILE A 40 2.76 11.78 -0.40
CA ILE A 40 4.09 11.48 0.15
C ILE A 40 4.38 9.98 0.12
N SER A 41 3.36 9.13 0.28
CA SER A 41 3.51 7.68 0.22
C SER A 41 3.97 7.21 -1.16
N CYS A 42 3.51 7.88 -2.23
CA CYS A 42 4.01 7.61 -3.58
C CYS A 42 5.51 7.93 -3.72
N TRP A 43 5.95 9.06 -3.15
CA TRP A 43 7.38 9.41 -3.14
C TRP A 43 8.21 8.42 -2.31
N GLU A 44 7.72 8.00 -1.14
CA GLU A 44 8.40 7.00 -0.30
C GLU A 44 8.58 5.67 -1.04
N ILE A 45 7.53 5.18 -1.72
CA ILE A 45 7.61 3.98 -2.56
C ILE A 45 8.64 4.17 -3.67
N ALA A 46 8.60 5.30 -4.40
CA ALA A 46 9.58 5.58 -5.45
C ALA A 46 11.02 5.56 -4.91
N LYS A 47 11.27 6.15 -3.73
CA LYS A 47 12.59 6.11 -3.09
C LYS A 47 12.99 4.71 -2.62
N LEU A 48 12.04 3.87 -2.22
CA LEU A 48 12.33 2.47 -1.85
C LEU A 48 12.71 1.64 -3.09
N VAL A 49 12.00 1.83 -4.21
CA VAL A 49 12.32 1.18 -5.50
C VAL A 49 13.68 1.64 -6.01
N GLU A 50 13.94 2.95 -6.04
CA GLU A 50 15.23 3.51 -6.47
C GLU A 50 16.41 2.94 -5.66
N LYS A 51 16.19 2.69 -4.36
CA LYS A 51 17.20 2.10 -3.47
C LYS A 51 17.27 0.58 -3.53
N ASN A 52 16.52 -0.08 -4.43
CA ASN A 52 16.38 -1.54 -4.51
C ASN A 52 15.95 -2.19 -3.18
N ARG A 53 15.16 -1.47 -2.37
CA ARG A 53 14.61 -1.95 -1.09
C ARG A 53 13.19 -2.47 -1.22
N LEU A 54 12.55 -2.22 -2.36
CA LEU A 54 11.23 -2.69 -2.72
C LEU A 54 11.26 -3.02 -4.21
N THR A 55 10.78 -4.20 -4.58
CA THR A 55 10.68 -4.67 -5.97
C THR A 55 9.26 -5.11 -6.18
N PHE A 56 8.62 -4.63 -7.25
CA PHE A 56 7.30 -5.07 -7.66
C PHE A 56 7.43 -6.16 -8.73
N GLU A 57 6.53 -7.15 -8.70
CA GLU A 57 6.51 -8.23 -9.70
C GLU A 57 5.97 -7.75 -11.06
N CYS A 58 5.26 -6.63 -11.11
CA CYS A 58 4.86 -6.00 -12.36
C CYS A 58 5.98 -5.15 -12.95
N SER A 59 6.08 -5.13 -14.29
CA SER A 59 6.96 -4.16 -14.95
C SER A 59 6.43 -2.75 -14.69
N ILE A 60 7.35 -1.81 -14.46
CA ILE A 60 7.04 -0.38 -14.32
C ILE A 60 7.04 0.26 -15.71
N GLU A 61 6.40 -0.40 -16.69
CA GLU A 61 6.28 0.11 -18.05
C GLU A 61 5.02 0.98 -18.12
N GLU A 62 5.19 2.23 -18.55
CA GLU A 62 4.12 3.24 -18.73
C GLU A 62 3.11 2.84 -19.82
#